data_AF-A0A258SLQ5-F1
#
_entry.id   AF-A0A258SLQ5-F1
#
_cell.length_a   1.000
_cell.length_b   1.000
_cell.length_c   1.000
_cell.angle_alpha   90.00
_cell.angle_beta   90.00
_cell.angle_gamma   90.00
#
_symmetry.space_group_name_H-M   'P 1'
#
loop_
_entity.id
_entity.type
_entity.pdbx_description
1 polymer ?
#
loop_
_entity_poly.entity_id
_entity_poly.type
_entity_poly.pdbx_seq_one_letter_code
_entity_poly.pdbx_strand_id
1 'polypeptide(L)'
;MVNSKISATGTKANNHGRQLILQARHHDPFSFLGQHPHHDTTEKKFVYRVFLPSANEVFVKHGATWIQLEKTHRDGLFEVLTENNLTSPCLLNVKSGEHSYEVYDPYTFSSSITQDELYLFGEGRLKQAYKTLGAQSITQDKVAGVRFAVWAPNAERVSVIGNFNNWDGRVHAMRAHGSSGVWDILIPHLTTSDTYKFEIRNRHTGNVLVKTDPYGFEFEQRPGTAAKISVSHHQWEDKQWLES
;
A
#
# COMPACT_ATOMS: atom_id res chain seq x y z
N MET A 1 -12.83 19.10 32.71
CA MET A 1 -11.43 18.66 32.77
C MET A 1 -11.39 17.18 33.10
N VAL A 2 -11.18 16.33 32.10
CA VAL A 2 -10.77 14.94 32.31
C VAL A 2 -9.64 14.70 31.30
N ASN A 3 -8.41 14.91 31.76
CA ASN A 3 -7.21 14.48 31.05
C ASN A 3 -7.06 12.97 31.27
N SER A 4 -7.63 12.13 30.40
CA SER A 4 -7.22 10.73 30.34
C SER A 4 -5.95 10.65 29.50
N LYS A 5 -4.79 10.71 30.18
CA LYS A 5 -3.52 10.23 29.62
C LYS A 5 -3.71 8.76 29.23
N ILE A 6 -3.89 8.50 27.95
CA ILE A 6 -3.85 7.14 27.41
C ILE A 6 -2.37 6.72 27.48
N SER A 7 -2.07 5.88 28.45
CA SER A 7 -0.75 5.28 28.63
C SER A 7 -0.45 4.37 27.44
N ALA A 8 0.60 4.70 26.69
CA ALA A 8 1.14 3.92 25.59
C ALA A 8 1.85 2.65 26.12
N THR A 9 1.09 1.70 26.66
CA THR A 9 1.58 0.34 26.91
C THR A 9 1.30 -0.50 25.68
N GLY A 10 2.20 -0.42 24.69
CA GLY A 10 2.15 -1.31 23.52
C GLY A 10 2.90 -2.61 23.78
N THR A 11 2.32 -3.75 23.39
CA THR A 11 3.02 -5.05 23.36
C THR A 11 4.38 -4.99 22.64
N LYS A 12 5.30 -5.90 22.99
CA LYS A 12 6.64 -5.99 22.38
C LYS A 12 6.59 -6.14 20.84
N ALA A 13 5.60 -6.87 20.32
CA ALA A 13 5.37 -7.01 18.87
C ALA A 13 4.92 -5.70 18.22
N ASN A 14 4.00 -4.95 18.86
CA ASN A 14 3.58 -3.63 18.39
C ASN A 14 4.76 -2.64 18.34
N ASN A 15 5.65 -2.68 19.35
CA ASN A 15 6.84 -1.81 19.37
C ASN A 15 7.83 -2.15 18.25
N HIS A 16 7.99 -3.43 17.90
CA HIS A 16 8.86 -3.84 16.79
C HIS A 16 8.30 -3.43 15.43
N GLY A 17 7.00 -3.68 15.18
CA GLY A 17 6.33 -3.26 13.95
C GLY A 17 6.39 -1.74 13.76
N ARG A 18 6.11 -0.97 14.82
CA ARG A 18 6.26 0.48 14.85
C ARG A 18 7.66 0.91 14.43
N GLN A 19 8.70 0.33 15.01
CA GLN A 19 10.09 0.69 14.69
C GLN A 19 10.42 0.38 13.22
N LEU A 20 9.97 -0.76 12.69
CA LEU A 20 10.20 -1.14 11.30
C LEU A 20 9.49 -0.20 10.31
N ILE A 21 8.30 0.29 10.63
CA ILE A 21 7.60 1.32 9.84
C ILE A 21 8.39 2.63 9.86
N LEU A 22 8.74 3.12 11.06
CA LEU A 22 9.46 4.39 11.23
C LEU A 22 10.84 4.38 10.53
N GLN A 23 11.48 3.22 10.44
CA GLN A 23 12.76 3.05 9.75
C GLN A 23 12.62 2.71 8.26
N ALA A 24 11.41 2.57 7.73
CA ALA A 24 11.12 2.14 6.36
C ALA A 24 11.80 0.79 6.00
N ARG A 25 11.61 -0.22 6.86
CA ARG A 25 12.20 -1.56 6.75
C ARG A 25 11.18 -2.71 6.86
N HIS A 26 9.90 -2.40 7.01
CA HIS A 26 8.89 -3.41 7.23
C HIS A 26 8.61 -4.21 5.95
N HIS A 27 8.62 -5.55 6.04
CA HIS A 27 8.34 -6.44 4.91
C HIS A 27 6.84 -6.71 4.70
N ASP A 28 6.04 -6.64 5.78
CA ASP A 28 4.58 -6.69 5.71
C ASP A 28 3.92 -5.55 6.50
N PRO A 29 3.89 -4.32 5.96
CA PRO A 29 3.31 -3.17 6.67
C PRO A 29 1.84 -3.38 7.08
N PHE A 30 1.09 -4.25 6.40
CA PHE A 30 -0.31 -4.55 6.70
C PHE A 30 -0.50 -5.29 8.01
N SER A 31 0.55 -5.94 8.53
CA SER A 31 0.55 -6.54 9.87
C SER A 31 0.55 -5.52 11.01
N PHE A 32 0.79 -4.23 10.71
CA PHE A 32 0.86 -3.15 11.69
C PHE A 32 -0.03 -1.94 11.37
N LEU A 33 0.00 -1.49 10.11
CA LEU A 33 -0.86 -0.43 9.57
C LEU A 33 -2.25 -0.97 9.24
N GLY A 34 -3.24 -0.08 9.13
CA GLY A 34 -4.63 -0.46 9.01
C GLY A 34 -5.25 -0.80 10.36
N GLN A 35 -6.33 -1.57 10.35
CA GLN A 35 -7.10 -1.91 11.55
C GLN A 35 -6.70 -3.25 12.13
N HIS A 36 -6.43 -3.28 13.44
CA HIS A 36 -6.00 -4.46 14.17
C HIS A 36 -6.76 -4.60 15.50
N PRO A 37 -6.97 -5.83 16.01
CA PRO A 37 -7.46 -6.01 17.37
C PRO A 37 -6.47 -5.42 18.40
N HIS A 38 -6.99 -4.77 19.44
CA HIS A 38 -6.21 -4.28 20.56
C HIS A 38 -6.25 -5.31 21.69
N HIS A 39 -5.15 -6.03 21.89
CA HIS A 39 -5.08 -7.19 22.79
C HIS A 39 -4.78 -6.86 24.26
N ASP A 40 -4.50 -5.59 24.59
CA ASP A 40 -4.10 -5.16 25.94
C ASP A 40 -5.30 -4.73 26.82
N THR A 41 -6.54 -4.95 26.36
CA THR A 41 -7.76 -4.60 27.09
C THR A 41 -8.68 -5.80 27.30
N THR A 42 -9.36 -5.83 28.45
CA THR A 42 -10.41 -6.83 28.76
C THR A 42 -11.66 -6.65 27.89
N GLU A 43 -11.88 -5.43 27.41
CA GLU A 43 -12.90 -5.10 26.41
C GLU A 43 -12.36 -5.30 25.01
N LYS A 44 -13.21 -5.76 24.08
CA LYS A 44 -12.87 -5.89 22.66
C LYS A 44 -12.70 -4.49 22.07
N LYS A 45 -11.45 -4.07 21.88
CA LYS A 45 -11.08 -2.81 21.21
C LYS A 45 -10.30 -3.09 19.95
N PHE A 46 -10.27 -2.10 19.08
CA PHE A 46 -9.47 -2.08 17.87
C PHE A 46 -8.54 -0.88 17.90
N VAL A 47 -7.42 -1.02 17.22
CA VAL A 47 -6.48 0.06 16.96
C VAL A 47 -6.37 0.23 15.46
N TYR A 48 -6.58 1.44 14.98
CA TYR A 48 -6.39 1.81 13.59
C TYR A 48 -5.16 2.70 13.47
N ARG A 49 -4.25 2.33 12.56
CA ARG A 49 -2.96 3.01 12.39
C ARG A 49 -2.71 3.43 10.97
N VAL A 50 -2.22 4.65 10.79
CA VAL A 50 -1.86 5.22 9.48
C VAL A 50 -0.49 5.87 9.57
N PHE A 51 0.32 5.72 8.52
CA PHE A 51 1.62 6.37 8.41
C PHE A 51 1.64 7.36 7.24
N LEU A 52 1.60 8.66 7.55
CA LEU A 52 1.57 9.78 6.61
C LEU A 52 2.57 10.86 7.07
N PRO A 53 3.85 10.78 6.64
CA PRO A 53 4.93 11.66 7.11
C PRO A 53 4.64 13.16 6.97
N SER A 54 3.99 13.55 5.87
CA SER A 54 3.72 14.94 5.54
C SER A 54 2.45 15.51 6.17
N ALA A 55 1.64 14.67 6.84
CA ALA A 55 0.36 15.09 7.40
C ALA A 55 0.52 15.84 8.74
N ASN A 56 -0.29 16.88 8.91
CA ASN A 56 -0.49 17.58 10.18
C ASN A 56 -1.59 16.90 11.00
N GLU A 57 -2.73 16.63 10.36
CA GLU A 57 -3.89 16.00 10.98
C GLU A 57 -4.46 14.92 10.04
N VAL A 58 -5.01 13.86 10.62
CA VAL A 58 -5.66 12.77 9.89
C VAL A 58 -6.96 12.44 10.61
N PHE A 59 -8.02 12.27 9.84
CA PHE A 59 -9.32 11.83 10.33
C PHE A 59 -9.74 10.58 9.55
N VAL A 60 -10.37 9.62 10.22
CA VAL A 60 -10.98 8.45 9.57
C VAL A 60 -12.50 8.55 9.61
N LYS A 61 -13.15 8.18 8.51
CA LYS A 61 -14.61 8.16 8.43
C LYS A 61 -15.18 6.95 9.14
N HIS A 62 -16.17 7.16 10.00
CA HIS A 62 -16.91 6.11 10.68
C HIS A 62 -18.40 6.43 10.68
N GLY A 63 -19.17 5.75 9.82
CA GLY A 63 -20.57 6.10 9.57
C GLY A 63 -20.70 7.53 9.03
N ALA A 64 -21.44 8.38 9.75
CA ALA A 64 -21.66 9.78 9.38
C ALA A 64 -20.63 10.76 9.99
N THR A 65 -19.68 10.27 10.80
CA THR A 65 -18.74 11.13 11.53
C THR A 65 -17.29 10.91 11.08
N TRP A 66 -16.46 11.89 11.41
CA TRP A 66 -15.01 11.84 11.25
C TRP A 66 -14.35 11.76 12.62
N ILE A 67 -13.50 10.77 12.82
CA ILE A 67 -12.75 10.57 14.06
C ILE A 67 -11.32 11.03 13.82
N GLN A 68 -10.84 12.00 14.61
CA GLN A 68 -9.46 12.46 14.52
C GLN A 68 -8.51 11.40 15.10
N LEU A 69 -7.43 11.12 14.38
CA LEU A 69 -6.36 10.26 14.87
C LEU A 69 -5.36 11.08 15.68
N GLU A 70 -4.82 10.48 16.75
CA GLU A 70 -3.74 11.05 17.52
C GLU A 70 -2.41 10.84 16.78
N LYS A 71 -1.61 11.91 16.64
CA LYS A 71 -0.25 11.82 16.08
C LYS A 71 0.71 11.24 17.13
N THR A 72 0.80 9.92 17.21
CA THR A 72 1.61 9.20 18.22
C THR A 72 3.11 9.23 17.95
N HIS A 73 3.54 9.66 16.75
CA HIS A 73 4.94 9.92 16.43
C HIS A 73 5.11 11.13 15.52
N ARG A 74 6.15 11.94 15.77
CA ARG A 74 6.45 13.15 15.00
C ARG A 74 6.67 12.90 13.51
N ASP A 75 7.18 11.72 13.16
CA ASP A 75 7.46 11.30 11.77
C ASP A 75 6.20 10.88 10.99
N GLY A 76 5.00 11.13 11.53
CA GLY A 76 3.74 10.92 10.81
C GLY A 76 3.05 9.59 11.09
N LEU A 77 3.27 8.98 12.26
CA LEU A 77 2.44 7.86 12.70
C LEU A 77 1.23 8.41 13.46
N PHE A 78 0.05 7.95 13.05
CA PHE A 78 -1.24 8.34 13.61
C PHE A 78 -1.99 7.09 14.06
N GLU A 79 -2.64 7.16 15.23
CA GLU A 79 -3.41 6.04 15.79
C GLU A 79 -4.74 6.51 16.37
N VAL A 80 -5.72 5.62 16.38
CA VAL A 80 -6.96 5.79 17.15
C VAL A 80 -7.43 4.45 17.68
N LEU A 81 -7.97 4.46 18.90
CA LEU A 81 -8.65 3.30 19.49
C LEU A 81 -10.15 3.40 19.23
N THR A 82 -10.76 2.32 18.80
CA THR A 82 -12.20 2.22 18.57
C THR A 82 -12.79 1.00 19.27
N GLU A 83 -14.04 1.12 19.70
CA GLU A 83 -14.77 -0.01 20.32
C GLU A 83 -15.28 -0.99 19.25
N ASN A 84 -15.60 -0.47 18.06
CA ASN A 84 -16.10 -1.24 16.93
C ASN A 84 -15.13 -1.19 15.75
N ASN A 85 -15.23 -2.18 14.86
CA ASN A 85 -14.52 -2.15 13.58
C ASN A 85 -14.97 -0.93 12.77
N LEU A 86 -14.00 -0.19 12.24
CA LEU A 86 -14.21 0.78 11.17
C LEU A 86 -14.70 0.08 9.90
N THR A 87 -15.42 0.83 9.07
CA THR A 87 -15.84 0.37 7.76
C THR A 87 -14.64 0.32 6.81
N SER A 88 -14.33 -0.86 6.28
CA SER A 88 -13.30 -1.04 5.25
C SER A 88 -13.90 -0.96 3.83
N PRO A 89 -13.17 -0.42 2.85
CA PRO A 89 -11.90 0.29 3.00
C PRO A 89 -12.09 1.63 3.74
N CYS A 90 -11.14 1.97 4.61
CA CYS A 90 -11.23 3.18 5.42
C CYS A 90 -10.99 4.42 4.56
N LEU A 91 -11.92 5.37 4.60
CA LEU A 91 -11.75 6.69 3.98
C LEU A 91 -11.13 7.65 4.99
N LEU A 92 -10.07 8.33 4.56
CA LEU A 92 -9.34 9.31 5.34
C LEU A 92 -9.61 10.71 4.83
N ASN A 93 -9.64 11.68 5.74
CA ASN A 93 -9.44 13.10 5.43
C ASN A 93 -8.08 13.51 5.99
N VAL A 94 -7.17 13.89 5.11
CA VAL A 94 -5.78 14.22 5.45
C VAL A 94 -5.56 15.71 5.27
N LYS A 95 -4.98 16.36 6.28
CA LYS A 95 -4.56 17.77 6.21
C LYS A 95 -3.04 17.85 6.20
N SER A 96 -2.48 18.51 5.19
CA SER A 96 -1.03 18.73 5.02
C SER A 96 -0.76 20.18 4.62
N GLY A 97 -0.24 20.97 5.55
CA GLY A 97 -0.17 22.43 5.44
C GLY A 97 -1.57 23.01 5.24
N GLU A 98 -1.72 23.84 4.20
CA GLU A 98 -2.99 24.47 3.83
C GLU A 98 -3.92 23.55 3.00
N HIS A 99 -3.45 22.36 2.62
CA HIS A 99 -4.22 21.45 1.77
C HIS A 99 -4.97 20.41 2.60
N SER A 100 -6.21 20.11 2.20
CA SER A 100 -7.00 18.99 2.71
C SER A 100 -7.54 18.17 1.54
N TYR A 101 -7.49 16.85 1.67
CA TYR A 101 -8.01 15.93 0.67
C TYR A 101 -8.53 14.64 1.31
N GLU A 102 -9.44 13.97 0.61
CA GLU A 102 -9.93 12.65 0.99
C GLU A 102 -9.25 11.55 0.19
N VAL A 103 -8.91 10.44 0.83
CA VAL A 103 -8.25 9.30 0.19
C VAL A 103 -8.58 8.01 0.94
N TYR A 104 -8.74 6.90 0.24
CA TYR A 104 -8.84 5.59 0.90
C TYR A 104 -7.47 5.13 1.37
N ASP A 105 -7.42 4.49 2.54
CA ASP A 105 -6.19 3.91 3.09
C ASP A 105 -5.81 2.61 2.34
N PRO A 106 -4.66 2.59 1.62
CA PRO A 106 -4.15 1.39 0.95
C PRO A 106 -4.04 0.17 1.87
N TYR A 107 -3.76 0.40 3.16
CA TYR A 107 -3.55 -0.65 4.15
C TYR A 107 -4.83 -1.30 4.67
N THR A 108 -5.99 -0.90 4.14
CA THR A 108 -7.30 -1.51 4.46
C THR A 108 -7.85 -2.41 3.37
N PHE A 109 -7.13 -2.54 2.24
CA PHE A 109 -7.44 -3.50 1.18
C PHE A 109 -6.71 -4.82 1.41
N SER A 110 -7.41 -5.94 1.21
CA SER A 110 -6.78 -7.27 1.13
C SER A 110 -5.98 -7.41 -0.17
N SER A 111 -5.01 -8.34 -0.18
CA SER A 111 -4.34 -8.69 -1.44
C SER A 111 -5.34 -9.33 -2.40
N SER A 112 -5.29 -8.91 -3.66
CA SER A 112 -6.09 -9.51 -4.72
C SER A 112 -5.37 -10.66 -5.44
N ILE A 113 -4.12 -10.97 -5.08
CA ILE A 113 -3.34 -12.05 -5.70
C ILE A 113 -3.69 -13.36 -4.99
N THR A 114 -4.12 -14.34 -5.77
CA THR A 114 -4.52 -15.65 -5.24
C THR A 114 -3.32 -16.53 -4.89
N GLN A 115 -3.51 -17.50 -4.00
CA GLN A 115 -2.47 -18.48 -3.68
C GLN A 115 -2.10 -19.34 -4.90
N ASP A 116 -3.07 -19.64 -5.78
CA ASP A 116 -2.82 -20.38 -7.02
C ASP A 116 -1.92 -19.60 -7.98
N GLU A 117 -2.12 -18.28 -8.13
CA GLU A 117 -1.23 -17.42 -8.92
C GLU A 117 0.18 -17.43 -8.36
N LEU A 118 0.34 -17.26 -7.03
CA LEU A 118 1.65 -17.29 -6.38
C LEU A 118 2.35 -18.65 -6.55
N TYR A 119 1.60 -19.73 -6.38
CA TYR A 119 2.10 -21.10 -6.56
C TYR A 119 2.54 -21.36 -8.01
N LEU A 120 1.68 -21.05 -8.99
CA LEU A 120 2.00 -21.21 -10.40
C LEU A 120 3.17 -20.32 -10.83
N PHE A 121 3.29 -19.12 -10.27
CA PHE A 121 4.43 -18.25 -10.53
C PHE A 121 5.74 -18.84 -9.99
N GLY A 122 5.74 -19.32 -8.74
CA GLY A 122 6.89 -19.98 -8.13
C GLY A 122 7.35 -21.23 -8.88
N GLU A 123 6.42 -21.94 -9.51
CA GLU A 123 6.67 -23.13 -10.33
C GLU A 123 7.05 -22.80 -11.79
N GLY A 124 7.07 -21.52 -12.19
CA GLY A 124 7.30 -21.11 -13.58
C GLY A 124 6.18 -21.51 -14.55
N ARG A 125 4.99 -21.81 -14.04
CA ARG A 125 3.82 -22.29 -14.80
C ARG A 125 2.73 -21.23 -15.02
N LEU A 126 2.87 -20.04 -14.45
CA LEU A 126 1.93 -18.94 -14.64
C LEU A 126 2.13 -18.29 -16.03
N LYS A 127 1.50 -18.89 -17.07
CA LYS A 127 1.65 -18.47 -18.48
C LYS A 127 1.27 -17.01 -18.77
N GLN A 128 0.37 -16.44 -17.97
CA GLN A 128 -0.09 -15.06 -18.09
C GLN A 128 0.35 -14.21 -16.90
N ALA A 129 1.58 -14.40 -16.42
CA ALA A 129 2.12 -13.67 -15.27
C ALA A 129 1.99 -12.14 -15.41
N TYR A 130 1.99 -11.60 -16.63
CA TYR A 130 1.76 -10.18 -16.90
C TYR A 130 0.37 -9.66 -16.53
N LYS A 131 -0.61 -10.52 -16.24
CA LYS A 131 -1.93 -10.13 -15.69
C LYS A 131 -1.93 -10.06 -14.16
N THR A 132 -0.92 -10.68 -13.53
CA THR A 132 -0.75 -10.73 -12.08
C THR A 132 0.29 -9.70 -11.63
N LEU A 133 1.46 -9.71 -12.24
CA LEU A 133 2.57 -8.79 -11.99
C LEU A 133 2.41 -7.45 -12.75
N GLY A 134 3.20 -6.47 -12.35
CA GLY A 134 3.17 -5.12 -12.88
C GLY A 134 2.10 -4.24 -12.21
N ALA A 135 1.73 -3.15 -12.88
CA ALA A 135 0.62 -2.28 -12.50
C ALA A 135 -0.67 -2.71 -13.22
N GLN A 136 -1.67 -3.16 -12.46
CA GLN A 136 -2.96 -3.62 -12.97
C GLN A 136 -4.07 -2.72 -12.44
N SER A 137 -4.78 -2.06 -13.36
CA SER A 137 -5.98 -1.27 -13.01
C SER A 137 -7.11 -2.21 -12.63
N ILE A 138 -7.57 -2.14 -11.38
CA ILE A 138 -8.62 -3.01 -10.83
C ILE A 138 -9.62 -2.19 -10.00
N THR A 139 -10.78 -2.79 -9.77
CA THR A 139 -11.77 -2.28 -8.79
C THR A 139 -11.90 -3.31 -7.68
N GLN A 140 -11.63 -2.90 -6.44
CA GLN A 140 -11.78 -3.73 -5.25
C GLN A 140 -12.64 -2.99 -4.24
N ASP A 141 -13.60 -3.68 -3.63
CA ASP A 141 -14.54 -3.10 -2.66
C ASP A 141 -15.23 -1.81 -3.16
N LYS A 142 -15.59 -1.81 -4.45
CA LYS A 142 -16.19 -0.67 -5.19
C LYS A 142 -15.28 0.56 -5.33
N VAL A 143 -14.01 0.45 -5.00
CA VAL A 143 -13.01 1.51 -5.17
C VAL A 143 -12.09 1.13 -6.34
N ALA A 144 -12.02 2.00 -7.35
CA ALA A 144 -11.07 1.85 -8.44
C ALA A 144 -9.66 2.26 -7.99
N GLY A 145 -8.66 1.53 -8.46
CA GLY A 145 -7.26 1.81 -8.16
C GLY A 145 -6.32 0.94 -8.99
N VAL A 146 -5.05 0.91 -8.59
CA VAL A 146 -4.02 0.13 -9.28
C VAL A 146 -3.35 -0.81 -8.30
N ARG A 147 -3.42 -2.10 -8.59
CA ARG A 147 -2.63 -3.12 -7.90
C ARG A 147 -1.25 -3.15 -8.52
N PHE A 148 -0.24 -2.95 -7.70
CA PHE A 148 1.16 -3.15 -8.07
C PHE A 148 1.62 -4.49 -7.55
N ALA A 149 2.34 -5.26 -8.37
CA ALA A 149 2.98 -6.47 -7.94
C ALA A 149 4.33 -6.69 -8.61
N VAL A 150 5.35 -7.06 -7.84
CA VAL A 150 6.71 -7.26 -8.35
C VAL A 150 7.41 -8.41 -7.64
N TRP A 151 8.18 -9.19 -8.40
CA TRP A 151 9.01 -10.25 -7.85
C TRP A 151 10.36 -9.69 -7.41
N ALA A 152 10.62 -9.73 -6.10
CA ALA A 152 11.85 -9.23 -5.48
C ALA A 152 12.19 -10.06 -4.23
N PRO A 153 12.55 -11.35 -4.37
CA PRO A 153 12.66 -12.30 -3.25
C PRO A 153 13.72 -11.90 -2.21
N ASN A 154 14.80 -11.24 -2.64
CA ASN A 154 15.91 -10.84 -1.78
C ASN A 154 15.78 -9.41 -1.23
N ALA A 155 14.63 -8.75 -1.45
CA ALA A 155 14.36 -7.45 -0.86
C ALA A 155 14.10 -7.56 0.66
N GLU A 156 14.48 -6.53 1.40
CA GLU A 156 14.03 -6.27 2.78
C GLU A 156 12.66 -5.59 2.76
N ARG A 157 12.47 -4.67 1.82
CA ARG A 157 11.26 -3.89 1.59
C ARG A 157 11.18 -3.53 0.12
N VAL A 158 9.97 -3.50 -0.40
CA VAL A 158 9.63 -2.82 -1.66
C VAL A 158 8.56 -1.77 -1.38
N SER A 159 8.67 -0.61 -2.03
CA SER A 159 7.61 0.40 -2.06
C SER A 159 7.32 0.85 -3.47
N VAL A 160 6.09 1.29 -3.71
CA VAL A 160 5.74 2.03 -4.93
C VAL A 160 6.01 3.51 -4.69
N ILE A 161 6.78 4.14 -5.58
CA ILE A 161 7.05 5.56 -5.56
C ILE A 161 6.61 6.19 -6.87
N GLY A 162 6.07 7.41 -6.81
CA GLY A 162 5.55 8.10 -7.98
C GLY A 162 5.18 9.54 -7.69
N ASN A 163 4.61 10.22 -8.68
CA ASN A 163 4.11 11.58 -8.55
C ASN A 163 3.08 11.71 -7.41
N PHE A 164 2.20 10.72 -7.24
CA PHE A 164 1.12 10.70 -6.24
C PHE A 164 1.59 10.64 -4.78
N ASN A 165 2.84 10.28 -4.50
CA ASN A 165 3.41 10.29 -3.15
C ASN A 165 4.73 11.06 -3.06
N ASN A 166 4.95 12.01 -3.97
CA ASN A 166 6.17 12.82 -4.04
C ASN A 166 7.46 11.98 -4.08
N TRP A 167 7.39 10.79 -4.70
CA TRP A 167 8.47 9.82 -4.80
C TRP A 167 9.00 9.33 -3.44
N ASP A 168 8.21 9.42 -2.37
CA ASP A 168 8.58 8.99 -1.02
C ASP A 168 8.29 7.50 -0.78
N GLY A 169 9.35 6.69 -0.76
CA GLY A 169 9.27 5.25 -0.55
C GLY A 169 8.85 4.81 0.85
N ARG A 170 8.61 5.72 1.78
CA ARG A 170 8.10 5.39 3.12
C ARG A 170 6.57 5.27 3.16
N VAL A 171 5.87 5.84 2.18
CA VAL A 171 4.39 6.01 2.20
C VAL A 171 3.65 4.76 1.72
N HIS A 172 4.06 4.20 0.57
CA HIS A 172 3.39 3.07 -0.07
C HIS A 172 4.27 1.82 -0.08
N ALA A 173 4.68 1.37 1.11
CA ALA A 173 5.38 0.11 1.31
C ALA A 173 4.47 -1.09 1.07
N MET A 174 4.97 -2.06 0.30
CA MET A 174 4.25 -3.25 -0.16
C MET A 174 4.34 -4.38 0.88
N ARG A 175 3.41 -5.34 0.83
CA ARG A 175 3.55 -6.59 1.60
C ARG A 175 4.28 -7.64 0.80
N ALA A 176 5.09 -8.45 1.48
CA ALA A 176 5.73 -9.63 0.90
C ALA A 176 4.85 -10.87 1.04
N HIS A 177 4.71 -11.64 -0.04
CA HIS A 177 4.04 -12.94 -0.06
C HIS A 177 5.02 -14.09 0.22
N GLY A 178 5.57 -14.12 1.43
CA GLY A 178 6.33 -15.26 1.97
C GLY A 178 7.36 -15.85 0.99
N SER A 179 7.26 -17.16 0.75
CA SER A 179 8.21 -17.92 -0.09
C SER A 179 8.14 -17.60 -1.59
N SER A 180 7.06 -16.97 -2.09
CA SER A 180 6.96 -16.63 -3.51
C SER A 180 7.94 -15.52 -3.93
N GLY A 181 8.34 -14.66 -2.97
CA GLY A 181 9.14 -13.46 -3.24
C GLY A 181 8.38 -12.36 -3.99
N VAL A 182 7.08 -12.52 -4.21
CA VAL A 182 6.21 -11.50 -4.80
C VAL A 182 5.81 -10.49 -3.73
N TRP A 183 5.77 -9.22 -4.11
CA TRP A 183 5.31 -8.13 -3.26
C TRP A 183 4.06 -7.51 -3.89
N ASP A 184 3.07 -7.10 -3.09
CA ASP A 184 1.89 -6.42 -3.61
C ASP A 184 1.40 -5.23 -2.77
N ILE A 185 0.65 -4.33 -3.43
CA ILE A 185 -0.18 -3.29 -2.80
C ILE A 185 -1.25 -2.82 -3.79
N LEU A 186 -2.45 -2.49 -3.30
CA LEU A 186 -3.45 -1.75 -4.06
C LEU A 186 -3.41 -0.28 -3.62
N ILE A 187 -3.18 0.64 -4.56
CA ILE A 187 -3.25 2.08 -4.30
C ILE A 187 -4.52 2.62 -4.97
N PRO A 188 -5.47 3.17 -4.18
CA PRO A 188 -6.75 3.63 -4.69
C PRO A 188 -6.57 4.91 -5.53
N HIS A 189 -7.50 5.11 -6.48
CA HIS A 189 -7.65 6.32 -7.29
C HIS A 189 -6.48 6.71 -8.19
N LEU A 190 -5.45 5.88 -8.32
CA LEU A 190 -4.44 6.09 -9.36
C LEU A 190 -5.03 5.85 -10.75
N THR A 191 -4.55 6.61 -11.73
CA THR A 191 -5.04 6.58 -13.10
C THR A 191 -3.89 6.57 -14.11
N THR A 192 -4.20 6.55 -15.40
CA THR A 192 -3.20 6.58 -16.48
C THR A 192 -2.36 7.87 -16.53
N SER A 193 -2.72 8.90 -15.77
CA SER A 193 -1.87 10.09 -15.61
C SER A 193 -0.68 9.88 -14.67
N ASP A 194 -0.68 8.80 -13.89
CA ASP A 194 0.32 8.56 -12.85
C ASP A 194 1.53 7.76 -13.36
N THR A 195 2.70 8.20 -12.89
CA THR A 195 3.99 7.56 -13.16
C THR A 195 4.53 6.93 -11.89
N TYR A 196 5.19 5.79 -12.01
CA TYR A 196 5.73 5.07 -10.86
C TYR A 196 7.04 4.35 -11.14
N LYS A 197 7.73 4.01 -10.05
CA LYS A 197 8.85 3.07 -9.97
C LYS A 197 8.73 2.26 -8.68
N PHE A 198 9.52 1.20 -8.58
CA PHE A 198 9.72 0.46 -7.35
C PHE A 198 10.97 0.96 -6.64
N GLU A 199 10.83 1.33 -5.37
CA GLU A 199 11.94 1.54 -4.46
C GLU A 199 12.20 0.24 -3.69
N ILE A 200 13.38 -0.34 -3.86
CA ILE A 200 13.75 -1.63 -3.32
C ILE A 200 14.90 -1.45 -2.34
N ARG A 201 14.69 -1.88 -1.10
CA ARG A 201 15.75 -1.95 -0.09
C ARG A 201 16.34 -3.36 -0.05
N ASN A 202 17.65 -3.48 -0.24
CA ASN A 202 18.35 -4.77 -0.21
C ASN A 202 18.47 -5.31 1.23
N ARG A 203 18.16 -6.60 1.43
CA ARG A 203 18.20 -7.26 2.75
C ARG A 203 19.57 -7.35 3.39
N HIS A 204 20.62 -7.54 2.60
CA HIS A 204 21.97 -7.77 3.11
C HIS A 204 22.73 -6.45 3.31
N THR A 205 22.58 -5.52 2.37
CA THR A 205 23.35 -4.27 2.38
C THR A 205 22.58 -3.09 2.96
N GLY A 206 21.24 -3.15 2.99
CA GLY A 206 20.39 -2.00 3.31
C GLY A 206 20.37 -0.91 2.24
N ASN A 207 21.06 -1.10 1.11
CA ASN A 207 21.07 -0.13 0.02
C ASN A 207 19.67 0.01 -0.58
N VAL A 208 19.29 1.24 -0.87
CA VAL A 208 18.02 1.57 -1.53
C VAL A 208 18.28 1.82 -3.00
N LEU A 209 17.54 1.12 -3.85
CA LEU A 209 17.64 1.20 -5.30
C LEU A 209 16.27 1.53 -5.87
N VAL A 210 16.24 2.37 -6.90
CA VAL A 210 15.02 2.67 -7.64
C VAL A 210 15.05 1.93 -8.97
N LYS A 211 13.98 1.18 -9.27
CA LYS A 211 13.86 0.35 -10.46
C LYS A 211 12.54 0.59 -11.17
N THR A 212 12.62 0.63 -12.49
CA THR A 212 11.45 0.57 -13.38
C THR A 212 10.78 -0.79 -13.26
N ASP A 213 9.47 -0.84 -13.50
CA ASP A 213 8.70 -2.08 -13.47
C ASP A 213 9.14 -3.05 -14.58
N PRO A 214 9.57 -4.29 -14.25
CA PRO A 214 9.88 -5.31 -15.24
C PRO A 214 8.68 -5.74 -16.10
N TYR A 215 7.46 -5.56 -15.58
CA TYR A 215 6.18 -5.88 -16.23
C TYR A 215 5.41 -4.61 -16.63
N GLY A 216 6.07 -3.44 -16.67
CA GLY A 216 5.43 -2.19 -17.10
C GLY A 216 4.98 -2.25 -18.56
N PHE A 217 3.77 -1.77 -18.84
CA PHE A 217 3.21 -1.73 -20.20
C PHE A 217 3.55 -0.46 -20.98
N GLU A 218 3.76 0.65 -20.27
CA GLU A 218 4.12 1.94 -20.85
C GLU A 218 5.17 2.63 -19.98
N PHE A 219 6.00 3.47 -20.60
CA PHE A 219 7.10 4.18 -19.94
C PHE A 219 7.15 5.64 -20.38
N GLU A 220 7.81 6.47 -19.59
CA GLU A 220 8.20 7.81 -20.01
C GLU A 220 9.03 7.79 -21.30
N GLN A 221 8.95 8.88 -22.06
CA GLN A 221 9.88 9.07 -23.17
C GLN A 221 11.29 9.28 -22.64
N ARG A 222 12.28 8.72 -23.34
CA ARG A 222 13.70 8.94 -23.04
C ARG A 222 14.01 10.45 -22.93
N PRO A 223 14.81 10.88 -21.94
CA PRO A 223 15.60 10.09 -20.98
C PRO A 223 14.85 9.66 -19.70
N GLY A 224 13.54 9.88 -19.61
CA GLY A 224 12.71 9.39 -18.52
C GLY A 224 12.76 7.86 -18.39
N THR A 225 12.52 7.38 -17.18
CA THR A 225 12.62 5.94 -16.86
C THR A 225 11.48 5.44 -15.98
N ALA A 226 10.52 6.30 -15.60
CA ALA A 226 9.35 5.83 -14.87
C ALA A 226 8.44 4.99 -15.77
N ALA A 227 7.81 3.98 -15.17
CA ALA A 227 6.68 3.31 -15.80
C ALA A 227 5.44 4.20 -15.66
N LYS A 228 4.51 4.06 -16.59
CA LYS A 228 3.19 4.70 -16.55
C LYS A 228 2.12 3.64 -16.35
N ILE A 229 1.07 4.00 -15.63
CA ILE A 229 -0.13 3.16 -15.54
C ILE A 229 -0.81 3.19 -16.91
N SER A 230 -1.10 2.01 -17.47
CA SER A 230 -1.65 1.90 -18.83
C SER A 230 -2.87 0.99 -18.85
N VAL A 231 -3.85 1.34 -19.69
CA VAL A 231 -5.05 0.55 -19.95
C VAL A 231 -5.27 0.55 -21.47
N SER A 232 -5.32 -0.65 -22.07
CA SER A 232 -5.60 -0.77 -23.50
C SER A 232 -7.09 -0.60 -23.76
N HIS A 233 -7.42 0.31 -24.67
CA HIS A 233 -8.77 0.52 -25.19
C HIS A 233 -8.88 0.19 -26.70
N HIS A 234 -7.83 -0.40 -27.27
CA HIS A 234 -7.78 -0.69 -28.70
C HIS A 234 -8.77 -1.81 -29.06
N GLN A 235 -9.59 -1.56 -30.08
CA GLN A 235 -10.51 -2.53 -30.65
C GLN A 235 -9.87 -3.07 -31.94
N TRP A 236 -9.49 -4.34 -31.92
CA TRP A 236 -8.89 -5.00 -33.09
C TRP A 236 -9.95 -5.32 -34.14
N GLU A 237 -9.62 -5.12 -35.42
CA GLU A 237 -10.50 -5.37 -36.57
C GLU A 237 -9.99 -6.54 -37.46
N ASP A 238 -9.02 -7.32 -36.97
CA ASP A 238 -8.32 -8.38 -37.71
C ASP A 238 -8.94 -9.78 -37.56
N LYS A 239 -10.20 -9.86 -37.13
CA LYS A 239 -10.88 -11.13 -36.86
C LYS A 239 -10.86 -12.10 -38.04
N GLN A 240 -11.11 -11.61 -39.26
CA GLN A 240 -11.12 -12.45 -40.47
C GLN A 240 -9.75 -13.08 -40.74
N TRP A 241 -8.65 -12.37 -40.43
CA TRP A 241 -7.29 -12.88 -40.61
C TRP A 241 -6.94 -13.95 -39.57
N LEU A 242 -7.40 -13.82 -38.33
CA LEU A 242 -7.13 -14.81 -37.28
C LEU A 242 -7.87 -16.14 -37.51
N GLU A 243 -8.96 -16.12 -38.27
CA GLU A 243 -9.79 -17.30 -38.57
C GLU A 243 -9.35 -18.05 -39.84
N SER A 244 -8.43 -17.51 -40.64
CA SER A 244 -7.91 -18.13 -41.88
C SER A 244 -6.76 -19.09 -41.62
#